data_AF-A0A352DCS7-F1
#
_entry.id   AF-A0A352DCS7-F1
#
_cell.length_a   1.000
_cell.length_b   1.000
_cell.length_c   1.000
_cell.angle_alpha   90.00
_cell.angle_beta   90.00
_cell.angle_gamma   90.00
#
_symmetry.space_group_name_H-M   'P 1'
#
loop_
_entity.id
_entity.type
_entity.pdbx_description
1 polymer ?
#
loop_
_entity_poly.entity_id
_entity_poly.type
_entity_poly.pdbx_seq_one_letter_code
_entity_poly.pdbx_strand_id
1 'polypeptide(L)'
;MGIWDNAFKIPEPPEPTPEEKRLLDVLAEKVRKRRMGDVAAFMVESTRPLHELGAQGIIFIEPALAAFFGKEEIAKYRAILENSKAVTYLVSQLSDETAKKEDTNVKKRP
;
A
#
# COMPACT_ATOMS: atom_id res chain seq x y z
N MET A 1 -5.70 -27.76 28.07
CA MET A 1 -5.89 -27.00 26.82
C MET A 1 -7.22 -27.39 26.24
N GLY A 2 -8.12 -26.43 26.13
CA GLY A 2 -9.48 -26.67 25.64
C GLY A 2 -9.48 -26.71 24.12
N ILE A 3 -10.44 -27.43 23.54
CA ILE A 3 -10.70 -27.48 22.09
C ILE A 3 -10.92 -26.09 21.44
N TRP A 4 -11.06 -25.04 22.27
CA TRP A 4 -11.32 -23.65 21.90
C TRP A 4 -10.07 -22.77 21.78
N ASP A 5 -8.89 -23.26 22.21
CA ASP A 5 -7.67 -22.44 22.27
C ASP A 5 -7.19 -21.96 20.88
N ASN A 6 -7.69 -22.56 19.79
CA ASN A 6 -7.40 -22.16 18.40
C ASN A 6 -8.57 -21.48 17.68
N ALA A 7 -9.79 -21.47 18.25
CA ALA A 7 -10.99 -20.96 17.58
C ALA A 7 -11.02 -19.43 17.46
N PHE A 8 -10.24 -18.72 18.28
CA PHE A 8 -10.17 -17.25 18.32
C PHE A 8 -8.82 -16.68 17.85
N LYS A 9 -7.92 -17.53 17.31
CA LYS A 9 -6.64 -17.04 16.78
C LYS A 9 -6.87 -16.42 15.41
N ILE A 10 -6.71 -15.10 15.33
CA ILE A 10 -6.64 -14.40 14.05
C ILE A 10 -5.29 -14.75 13.41
N PRO A 11 -5.25 -15.30 12.19
CA PRO A 11 -4.00 -15.60 11.51
C PRO A 11 -3.23 -14.30 11.28
N GLU A 12 -1.93 -14.30 11.63
CA GLU A 12 -1.09 -13.16 11.33
C GLU A 12 -0.85 -13.06 9.81
N PRO A 13 -0.99 -11.87 9.22
CA PRO A 13 -0.66 -11.67 7.81
C PRO A 13 0.83 -11.92 7.56
N PRO A 14 1.20 -12.49 6.40
CA PRO A 14 2.60 -12.68 6.03
C PRO A 14 3.28 -11.32 5.79
N GLU A 15 4.60 -11.28 5.92
CA GLU A 15 5.36 -10.10 5.46
C GLU A 15 5.28 -9.96 3.93
N PRO A 16 5.12 -8.74 3.39
CA PRO A 16 5.18 -8.54 1.93
C PRO A 16 6.57 -8.90 1.40
N THR A 17 6.58 -9.62 0.28
CA THR A 17 7.80 -10.06 -0.42
C THR A 17 8.58 -8.85 -0.98
N PRO A 18 9.87 -9.02 -1.30
CA PRO A 18 10.66 -7.94 -1.92
C PRO A 18 10.09 -7.41 -3.23
N GLU A 19 9.45 -8.28 -4.03
CA GLU A 19 8.81 -7.88 -5.29
C GLU A 19 7.55 -7.06 -5.04
N GLU A 20 6.73 -7.45 -4.08
CA GLU A 20 5.54 -6.69 -3.68
C GLU A 20 5.92 -5.34 -3.09
N LYS A 21 6.95 -5.27 -2.24
CA LYS A 21 7.48 -4.00 -1.73
C LYS A 21 7.87 -3.06 -2.85
N ARG A 22 8.62 -3.54 -3.87
CA ARG A 22 8.97 -2.74 -5.04
C ARG A 22 7.75 -2.20 -5.79
N LEU A 23 6.71 -3.01 -5.95
CA LEU A 23 5.46 -2.57 -6.61
C LEU A 23 4.75 -1.49 -5.80
N LEU A 24 4.75 -1.60 -4.47
CA LEU A 24 4.19 -0.60 -3.56
C LEU A 24 5.03 0.68 -3.53
N ASP A 25 6.35 0.60 -3.61
CA ASP A 25 7.25 1.75 -3.69
C ASP A 25 6.98 2.57 -4.96
N VAL A 26 6.85 1.90 -6.11
CA VAL A 26 6.50 2.54 -7.40
C VAL A 26 5.12 3.20 -7.32
N LEU A 27 4.14 2.54 -6.69
CA LEU A 27 2.82 3.12 -6.49
C LEU A 27 2.89 4.37 -5.60
N ALA A 28 3.58 4.29 -4.46
CA ALA A 28 3.74 5.40 -3.53
C ALA A 28 4.47 6.58 -4.18
N GLU A 29 5.51 6.32 -4.98
CA GLU A 29 6.22 7.33 -5.75
C GLU A 29 5.29 8.04 -6.76
N LYS A 30 4.49 7.29 -7.52
CA LYS A 30 3.49 7.85 -8.46
C LYS A 30 2.48 8.75 -7.76
N VAL A 31 2.06 8.42 -6.54
CA VAL A 31 1.11 9.21 -5.75
C VAL A 31 1.78 10.46 -5.15
N ARG A 32 2.98 10.31 -4.57
CA ARG A 32 3.76 11.44 -4.01
C ARG A 32 4.15 12.47 -5.07
N LYS A 33 4.50 12.03 -6.30
CA LYS A 33 4.77 12.92 -7.44
C LYS A 33 3.60 13.84 -7.78
N ARG A 34 2.36 13.45 -7.43
CA ARG A 34 1.14 14.26 -7.59
C ARG A 34 0.80 15.11 -6.37
N ARG A 35 1.67 15.13 -5.35
CA ARG A 35 1.44 15.79 -4.04
C ARG A 35 0.20 15.24 -3.31
N MET A 36 -0.08 13.96 -3.49
CA MET A 36 -1.24 13.28 -2.88
C MET A 36 -0.84 12.26 -1.79
N GLY A 37 0.44 12.23 -1.38
CA GLY A 37 0.98 11.24 -0.43
C GLY A 37 0.17 11.12 0.85
N ASP A 38 0.07 12.21 1.61
CA ASP A 38 -0.63 12.23 2.91
C ASP A 38 -2.13 11.93 2.78
N VAL A 39 -2.78 12.47 1.75
CA VAL A 39 -4.22 12.23 1.50
C VAL A 39 -4.47 10.77 1.17
N ALA A 40 -3.61 10.16 0.34
CA ALA A 40 -3.71 8.75 0.01
C ALA A 40 -3.38 7.87 1.23
N ALA A 41 -2.37 8.23 2.02
CA ALA A 41 -2.04 7.54 3.26
C ALA A 41 -3.24 7.55 4.22
N PHE A 42 -3.86 8.71 4.43
CA PHE A 42 -5.07 8.86 5.25
C PHE A 42 -6.24 8.02 4.75
N MET A 43 -6.51 8.04 3.44
CA MET A 43 -7.59 7.26 2.83
C MET A 43 -7.36 5.76 3.00
N VAL A 44 -6.14 5.28 2.71
CA VAL A 44 -5.77 3.87 2.86
C VAL A 44 -5.83 3.44 4.32
N GLU A 45 -5.30 4.24 5.23
CA GLU A 45 -5.36 4.03 6.67
C GLU A 45 -6.81 3.88 7.19
N SER A 46 -7.71 4.71 6.67
CA SER A 46 -9.13 4.69 7.04
C SER A 46 -9.82 3.35 6.67
N THR A 47 -9.21 2.54 5.80
CA THR A 47 -9.71 1.20 5.44
C THR A 47 -9.17 0.08 6.32
N ARG A 48 -8.27 0.34 7.27
CA ARG A 48 -7.73 -0.69 8.18
C ARG A 48 -8.81 -1.54 8.88
N PRO A 49 -9.92 -0.96 9.42
CA PRO A 49 -10.97 -1.79 10.01
C PRO A 49 -11.58 -2.80 9.03
N LEU A 50 -11.66 -2.45 7.74
CA LEU A 50 -12.23 -3.33 6.71
C LEU A 50 -11.32 -4.52 6.39
N HIS A 51 -10.01 -4.38 6.54
CA HIS A 51 -9.07 -5.50 6.37
C HIS A 51 -9.26 -6.59 7.42
N GLU A 52 -9.62 -6.19 8.64
CA GLU A 52 -9.85 -7.11 9.75
C GLU A 52 -11.26 -7.72 9.72
N LEU A 53 -12.20 -7.09 8.99
CA LEU A 53 -13.59 -7.53 8.87
C LEU A 53 -13.84 -8.58 7.76
N GLY A 54 -12.80 -8.99 7.03
CA GLY A 54 -12.87 -10.02 5.98
C GLY A 54 -12.34 -9.53 4.63
N ALA A 55 -11.81 -10.46 3.83
CA ALA A 55 -10.97 -10.23 2.64
C ALA A 55 -11.66 -9.55 1.42
N GLN A 56 -12.30 -8.39 1.58
CA GLN A 56 -12.99 -7.68 0.48
C GLN A 56 -12.92 -6.14 0.53
N GLY A 57 -11.98 -5.54 1.27
CA GLY A 57 -11.83 -4.06 1.32
C GLY A 57 -11.54 -3.39 -0.04
N ILE A 58 -10.84 -4.08 -0.94
CA ILE A 58 -10.34 -3.50 -2.21
C ILE A 58 -11.41 -3.36 -3.28
N ILE A 59 -12.51 -4.11 -3.20
CA ILE A 59 -13.63 -3.99 -4.16
C ILE A 59 -14.16 -2.55 -4.15
N PHE A 60 -14.10 -1.87 -3.01
CA PHE A 60 -14.51 -0.47 -2.89
C PHE A 60 -13.51 0.54 -3.47
N ILE A 61 -12.22 0.18 -3.57
CA ILE A 61 -11.14 1.06 -4.09
C ILE A 61 -10.91 0.79 -5.59
N GLU A 62 -11.30 -0.38 -6.09
CA GLU A 62 -11.13 -0.82 -7.47
C GLU A 62 -11.61 0.22 -8.52
N PRO A 63 -12.78 0.90 -8.37
CA PRO A 63 -13.20 1.93 -9.32
C PRO A 63 -12.24 3.12 -9.39
N ALA A 64 -11.62 3.51 -8.27
CA ALA A 64 -10.65 4.59 -8.24
C ALA A 64 -9.33 4.16 -8.90
N LEU A 65 -8.87 2.93 -8.66
CA LEU A 65 -7.66 2.41 -9.30
C LEU A 65 -7.84 2.21 -10.81
N ALA A 66 -9.03 1.80 -11.26
CA ALA A 66 -9.35 1.63 -12.67
C ALA A 66 -9.22 2.90 -13.51
N ALA A 67 -9.32 4.09 -12.90
CA ALA A 67 -9.08 5.35 -13.58
C ALA A 67 -7.59 5.61 -13.88
N PHE A 68 -6.66 4.93 -13.20
CA PHE A 68 -5.22 5.20 -13.28
C PHE A 68 -4.38 4.00 -13.72
N PHE A 69 -4.92 2.78 -13.67
CA PHE A 69 -4.18 1.53 -13.90
C PHE A 69 -4.94 0.58 -14.85
N GLY A 70 -4.20 -0.30 -15.54
CA GLY A 70 -4.79 -1.37 -16.35
C GLY A 70 -5.38 -2.51 -15.51
N LYS A 71 -6.32 -3.29 -16.05
CA LYS A 71 -7.00 -4.39 -15.33
C LYS A 71 -6.05 -5.41 -14.69
N GLU A 72 -4.99 -5.80 -15.40
CA GLU A 72 -3.99 -6.74 -14.85
C GLU A 72 -3.16 -6.14 -13.71
N GLU A 73 -2.85 -4.85 -13.79
CA GLU A 73 -2.10 -4.13 -12.76
C GLU A 73 -2.95 -3.97 -11.50
N ILE A 74 -4.25 -3.70 -11.65
CA ILE A 74 -5.23 -3.67 -10.56
C ILE A 74 -5.33 -5.02 -9.87
N ALA A 75 -5.41 -6.13 -10.62
CA ALA A 75 -5.49 -7.47 -10.03
C ALA A 75 -4.25 -7.81 -9.17
N LYS A 76 -3.05 -7.38 -9.62
CA LYS A 76 -1.81 -7.54 -8.86
C LYS A 76 -1.83 -6.72 -7.56
N TYR A 77 -2.15 -5.43 -7.66
CA TYR A 77 -2.26 -4.58 -6.47
C TYR A 77 -3.35 -5.06 -5.52
N ARG A 78 -4.45 -5.63 -6.05
CA ARG A 78 -5.50 -6.21 -5.23
C ARG A 78 -4.98 -7.35 -4.34
N ALA A 79 -4.29 -8.33 -4.92
CA ALA A 79 -3.76 -9.44 -4.13
C ALA A 79 -2.80 -8.96 -3.03
N ILE A 80 -1.94 -7.98 -3.36
CA ILE A 80 -0.98 -7.41 -2.40
C ILE A 80 -1.69 -6.66 -1.28
N LEU A 81 -2.67 -5.84 -1.64
CA LEU A 81 -3.43 -5.03 -0.68
C LEU A 81 -4.45 -5.86 0.10
N GLU A 82 -4.58 -7.18 -0.05
CA GLU A 82 -5.36 -8.00 0.90
C GLU A 82 -4.55 -8.25 2.19
N ASN A 83 -3.23 -8.14 2.10
CA ASN A 83 -2.32 -8.28 3.22
C ASN A 83 -2.21 -6.96 4.02
N SER A 84 -2.71 -6.94 5.27
CA SER A 84 -2.68 -5.73 6.10
C SER A 84 -1.26 -5.24 6.45
N LYS A 85 -0.25 -6.13 6.46
CA LYS A 85 1.16 -5.71 6.59
C LYS A 85 1.67 -5.01 5.33
N ALA A 86 1.25 -5.46 4.15
CA ALA A 86 1.55 -4.77 2.89
C ALA A 86 0.90 -3.39 2.83
N VAL A 87 -0.32 -3.24 3.35
CA VAL A 87 -1.00 -1.94 3.47
C VAL A 87 -0.29 -1.02 4.46
N THR A 88 0.12 -1.54 5.62
CA THR A 88 0.91 -0.79 6.60
C THR A 88 2.22 -0.28 5.97
N TYR A 89 2.90 -1.14 5.19
CA TYR A 89 4.07 -0.76 4.41
C TYR A 89 3.74 0.36 3.41
N LEU A 90 2.67 0.22 2.61
CA LEU A 90 2.26 1.24 1.65
C LEU A 90 1.98 2.60 2.31
N VAL A 91 1.27 2.63 3.44
CA VAL A 91 0.98 3.87 4.19
C VAL A 91 2.27 4.57 4.63
N SER A 92 3.26 3.79 5.09
CA SER A 92 4.57 4.34 5.46
C SER A 92 5.29 4.96 4.25
N GLN A 93 5.24 4.31 3.08
CA GLN A 93 5.87 4.81 1.87
C GLN A 93 5.14 6.03 1.28
N LEU A 94 3.82 6.11 1.42
CA LEU A 94 3.01 7.24 0.96
C LEU A 94 3.30 8.52 1.75
N SER A 95 3.54 8.38 3.05
CA SER A 95 3.82 9.48 3.99
C SER A 95 5.30 9.85 4.04
N ASP A 96 6.16 9.13 3.33
CA ASP A 96 7.61 9.37 3.36
C ASP A 96 7.98 10.59 2.51
N GLU A 97 8.35 11.67 3.19
CA GLU A 97 8.79 12.94 2.58
C GLU A 97 10.24 12.89 2.04
N THR A 98 11.01 11.84 2.34
CA THR A 98 12.47 11.82 2.10
C THR A 98 12.90 11.68 0.64
N ALA A 99 11.99 11.42 -0.30
CA ALA A 99 12.29 11.45 -1.75
C ALA A 99 12.55 12.87 -2.30
N LYS A 100 12.73 13.89 -1.45
CA LYS A 100 13.04 15.28 -1.81
C LYS A 100 14.54 15.63 -1.83
N LYS A 101 15.48 14.67 -1.75
CA LYS A 101 16.91 14.98 -1.78
C LYS A 101 17.72 14.07 -2.68
N GLU A 102 17.57 14.19 -3.99
CA GLU A 102 18.61 13.84 -4.97
C GLU A 102 18.11 14.33 -6.34
N ASP A 103 18.51 15.55 -6.70
CA ASP A 103 18.65 16.08 -8.08
C ASP A 103 18.61 17.62 -8.11
N THR A 104 19.44 18.25 -7.26
CA THR A 104 19.96 19.60 -7.55
C THR A 104 21.48 19.59 -7.44
N ASN A 105 22.14 18.64 -8.12
CA ASN A 105 23.51 18.88 -8.55
C ASN A 105 23.44 19.69 -9.86
N VAL A 106 23.12 20.98 -9.71
CA VAL A 106 23.23 21.96 -10.79
C VAL A 106 24.70 21.99 -11.17
N LYS A 107 25.00 21.44 -12.35
CA LYS A 107 26.24 21.58 -13.10
C LYS A 107 26.97 22.86 -12.74
N LYS A 108 28.07 22.73 -11.99
CA LYS A 108 29.12 23.75 -11.99
C LYS A 108 29.75 23.72 -13.38
N ARG A 109 29.36 24.65 -14.23
CA ARG A 109 29.96 24.94 -15.54
C ARG A 109 30.72 26.27 -15.43
N PRO A 110 31.75 26.41 -16.25
CA PRO A 110 33.13 26.01 -16.01
C PRO A 110 33.85 26.90 -14.98
#